data_AF-A0A1E7GM40-F1
#
_entry.id   AF-A0A1E7GM40-F1
#
_cell.length_a   1.000
_cell.length_b   1.000
_cell.length_c   1.000
_cell.angle_alpha   90.00
_cell.angle_beta   90.00
_cell.angle_gamma   90.00
#
_symmetry.space_group_name_H-M   'P 1'
#
loop_
_entity.id
_entity.type
_entity.pdbx_description
1 polymer ?
#
loop_
_entity_poly.entity_id
_entity_poly.type
_entity_poly.pdbx_seq_one_letter_code
_entity_poly.pdbx_strand_id
1 'polypeptide(L)' 'MIFRNKCKACDYWTVFDLQVTGDTAVKTCTHCQDSAEIVWDSSAKILISDGEKDIRALEGHFPALAGLKNRGDHVRF' A
#
# COMPACT_ATOMS: atom_id res chain seq x y z
N MET A 1 2.40 -9.45 -5.32
CA MET A 1 3.48 -8.75 -4.57
C MET A 1 2.85 -7.95 -3.44
N ILE A 2 3.62 -7.55 -2.43
CA ILE A 2 3.15 -6.62 -1.39
C ILE A 2 3.83 -5.26 -1.51
N PHE A 3 3.15 -4.20 -1.08
CA PHE A 3 3.69 -2.84 -0.97
C PHE A 3 2.96 -2.08 0.12
N ARG A 4 3.53 -0.96 0.58
CA ARG A 4 2.99 -0.14 1.65
C ARG A 4 2.41 1.14 1.09
N ASN A 5 1.23 1.52 1.58
CA ASN A 5 0.58 2.77 1.19
C ASN A 5 -0.48 3.17 2.23
N LYS A 6 -0.97 4.40 2.15
CA LYS A 6 -2.14 4.84 2.89
C LYS A 6 -3.42 4.32 2.23
N CYS A 7 -4.23 3.60 2.98
CA CYS A 7 -5.53 3.15 2.53
C CYS A 7 -6.57 4.27 2.66
N LYS A 8 -7.22 4.63 1.55
CA LYS A 8 -8.28 5.66 1.56
C LYS A 8 -9.59 5.19 2.20
N ALA A 9 -9.83 3.88 2.23
CA ALA A 9 -11.06 3.31 2.78
C ALA A 9 -11.06 3.25 4.31
N CYS A 10 -9.95 2.86 4.93
CA CYS A 10 -9.84 2.74 6.40
C CYS A 10 -8.97 3.83 7.05
N ASP A 11 -8.29 4.66 6.25
CA ASP A 11 -7.40 5.74 6.70
C ASP A 11 -6.15 5.27 7.49
N TYR A 12 -5.76 4.00 7.34
CA TYR A 12 -4.52 3.45 7.90
C TYR A 12 -3.38 3.43 6.88
N TRP A 13 -2.15 3.66 7.35
CA TRP A 13 -0.94 3.22 6.64
C TRP A 13 -0.80 1.71 6.83
N THR A 14 -0.72 0.96 5.73
CA THR A 14 -0.82 -0.51 5.79
C THR A 14 -0.13 -1.16 4.60
N VAL A 15 -0.05 -2.48 4.64
CA VAL A 15 0.41 -3.32 3.54
C VAL A 15 -0.77 -3.63 2.60
N PHE A 16 -0.52 -3.51 1.31
CA PHE A 16 -1.40 -3.90 0.22
C PHE A 16 -0.86 -5.15 -0.46
N ASP A 17 -1.76 -6.06 -0.82
CA ASP A 17 -1.50 -7.10 -1.80
C ASP A 17 -1.81 -6.58 -3.20
N LEU A 18 -0.95 -6.90 -4.15
CA LEU A 18 -1.12 -6.60 -5.57
C LEU A 18 -1.05 -7.89 -6.39
N GLN A 19 -2.12 -8.16 -7.14
CA GLN A 19 -2.21 -9.26 -8.08
C GLN A 19 -2.32 -8.68 -9.49
N VAL A 20 -1.35 -8.97 -10.36
CA VAL A 20 -1.33 -8.48 -11.74
C VAL A 20 -1.85 -9.57 -12.66
N THR A 21 -2.80 -9.23 -13.52
CA THR A 21 -3.41 -10.14 -14.50
C THR A 21 -3.44 -9.46 -15.87
N GLY A 22 -2.43 -9.74 -16.70
CA GLY A 22 -2.31 -9.09 -18.01
C GLY A 22 -2.16 -7.57 -17.88
N ASP A 23 -3.13 -6.86 -18.44
CA ASP A 23 -3.15 -5.38 -18.50
C ASP A 23 -3.87 -4.73 -17.30
N THR A 24 -4.33 -5.53 -16.33
CA THR A 24 -4.93 -5.01 -15.09
C THR A 24 -4.23 -5.57 -13.86
N ALA A 25 -4.45 -4.91 -12.73
CA ALA A 25 -4.02 -5.38 -11.44
C ALA A 25 -5.10 -5.11 -10.39
N VAL A 26 -5.27 -6.04 -9.47
CA VAL A 26 -6.11 -5.84 -8.28
C VAL A 26 -5.19 -5.52 -7.11
N LYS A 27 -5.38 -4.34 -6.52
CA LYS A 27 -4.76 -3.99 -5.24
C LYS A 27 -5.77 -4.19 -4.11
N THR A 28 -5.35 -4.78 -3.01
CA THR A 28 -6.19 -5.09 -1.86
C THR A 28 -5.51 -4.64 -0.58
N CYS A 29 -6.19 -3.82 0.21
CA CYS A 29 -5.73 -3.44 1.54
C CYS A 29 -5.75 -4.67 2.44
N THR A 30 -4.60 -5.09 2.97
CA THR A 30 -4.55 -6.31 3.80
C THR A 30 -5.14 -6.11 5.20
N HIS A 31 -5.42 -4.87 5.60
CA HIS A 31 -6.09 -4.54 6.86
C HIS A 31 -7.63 -4.59 6.75
N CYS A 32 -8.24 -3.81 5.85
CA CYS A 32 -9.70 -3.70 5.75
C CYS A 32 -10.32 -4.48 4.58
N GLN A 33 -9.50 -5.17 3.78
CA GLN A 33 -9.92 -5.95 2.61
C GLN A 33 -10.58 -5.14 1.49
N ASP A 34 -10.52 -3.79 1.55
CA ASP A 34 -10.92 -2.95 0.42
C ASP A 34 -10.02 -3.22 -0.78
N SER A 35 -10.64 -3.51 -1.92
CA SER A 35 -9.95 -3.89 -3.15
C SER A 35 -10.38 -3.02 -4.32
N ALA A 36 -9.42 -2.65 -5.17
CA ALA A 36 -9.68 -1.91 -6.38
C ALA A 36 -8.90 -2.50 -7.56
N GLU A 37 -9.58 -2.64 -8.69
CA GLU A 37 -8.93 -2.95 -9.97
C GLU A 37 -8.37 -1.67 -10.59
N ILE A 38 -7.16 -1.76 -11.13
CA ILE A 38 -6.46 -0.67 -11.80
C ILE A 38 -5.86 -1.20 -13.11
N VAL A 39 -5.68 -0.30 -14.09
CA VAL A 39 -4.89 -0.59 -15.28
C VAL A 39 -3.42 -0.77 -14.87
N TRP A 40 -2.75 -1.81 -15.36
CA TRP A 40 -1.37 -2.12 -15.03
C TRP A 40 -0.38 -1.45 -15.98
N ASP A 41 -0.26 -0.13 -15.86
CA ASP A 41 0.62 0.72 -16.67
C ASP A 41 1.80 1.31 -15.85
N SER A 42 2.53 2.26 -16.44
CA SER A 42 3.58 3.01 -15.74
C SER A 42 3.04 3.85 -14.59
N SER A 43 1.82 4.37 -14.71
CA SER A 43 1.14 5.17 -13.68
C SER A 43 0.88 4.35 -12.41
N ALA A 44 0.44 3.09 -12.56
CA ALA A 44 0.25 2.17 -11.44
C ALA A 44 1.55 1.90 -10.67
N LYS A 45 2.67 1.76 -11.39
CA LYS A 45 3.99 1.57 -10.78
C LYS A 45 4.46 2.81 -10.02
N ILE A 46 4.17 4.01 -10.54
CA ILE A 46 4.46 5.29 -9.86
C ILE A 46 3.67 5.37 -8.56
N LEU A 47 2.37 5.06 -8.57
CA LEU A 47 1.53 5.08 -7.37
C LEU A 47 2.05 4.15 -6.26
N ILE A 48 2.56 2.97 -6.62
CA ILE A 48 3.19 2.05 -5.66
C ILE A 48 4.50 2.65 -5.11
N SER A 49 5.35 3.17 -6.00
CA SER A 49 6.63 3.76 -5.63
C SER A 49 6.47 4.97 -4.70
N ASP A 50 5.50 5.83 -4.97
CA ASP A 50 5.26 7.03 -4.17
C ASP A 50 4.70 6.68 -2.79
N GLY A 51 3.81 5.68 -2.68
CA GLY A 51 3.37 5.18 -1.37
C GLY A 51 4.53 4.68 -0.49
N GLU A 52 5.50 3.97 -1.10
CA GLU A 52 6.70 3.52 -0.39
C GLU A 52 7.62 4.67 0.01
N LYS A 53 7.75 5.70 -0.84
CA LYS A 53 8.52 6.91 -0.51
C LYS A 53 7.88 7.67 0.65
N ASP A 54 6.57 7.83 0.64
CA ASP A 54 5.83 8.52 1.69
C ASP A 54 6.02 7.82 3.04
N ILE A 55 5.91 6.49 3.07
CA ILE A 55 6.19 5.68 4.26
C ILE A 55 7.61 5.97 4.77
N ARG A 56 8.63 5.87 3.91
CA ARG A 56 10.04 6.08 4.29
C ARG A 56 10.30 7.50 4.79
N ALA A 57 9.66 8.50 4.20
CA ALA A 57 9.78 9.89 4.63
C ALA A 57 9.17 10.10 6.04
N LEU A 58 8.08 9.39 6.33
CA LEU A 58 7.37 9.48 7.60
C LEU A 58 7.98 8.61 8.71
N GLU A 59 8.71 7.54 8.38
CA GLU A 59 9.35 6.63 9.34
C GLU A 59 10.26 7.36 10.36
N GLY A 60 10.87 8.49 9.98
CA GLY A 60 11.69 9.31 10.88
C GLY A 60 10.91 10.01 12.00
N HIS A 61 9.61 10.27 11.77
CA HIS A 61 8.70 10.90 12.73
C HIS A 61 7.79 9.87 13.41
N PHE A 62 7.45 8.80 12.70
CA PHE A 62 6.55 7.74 13.13
C PHE A 62 7.23 6.37 12.96
N PRO A 63 8.09 5.96 13.91
CA PRO A 63 8.88 4.74 13.79
C PRO A 63 8.06 3.46 13.60
N ALA A 64 6.80 3.47 14.03
CA ALA A 64 5.87 2.35 13.84
C ALA A 64 5.66 1.98 12.36
N LEU A 65 5.85 2.93 11.43
CA LEU A 65 5.76 2.68 9.99
C LEU A 65 6.82 1.69 9.47
N ALA A 66 8.00 1.67 10.10
CA ALA A 66 9.07 0.71 9.76
C ALA A 66 8.68 -0.73 10.14
N GLY A 67 7.67 -0.89 10.99
CA GLY A 67 7.10 -2.16 11.40
C GLY A 67 6.13 -2.78 10.39
N LEU A 68 5.65 -2.02 9.40
CA LEU A 68 4.72 -2.52 8.37
C LEU A 68 5.47 -3.46 7.41
N LYS A 69 5.43 -4.78 7.66
CA LYS A 69 6.18 -5.77 6.86
C LYS A 69 5.32 -6.93 6.41
N ASN A 70 4.31 -7.27 7.20
CA ASN A 70 3.45 -8.41 7.01
C ASN A 70 2.03 -8.00 6.65
N ARG A 71 1.29 -8.91 6.03
CA ARG A 71 -0.13 -8.73 5.76
C ARG A 71 -0.89 -8.51 7.07
N GLY A 72 -1.79 -7.55 7.07
CA GLY A 72 -2.57 -7.15 8.25
C GLY A 72 -1.89 -6.08 9.10
N ASP A 73 -0.60 -5.79 8.91
CA ASP A 73 0.06 -4.69 9.63
C ASP A 73 -0.57 -3.35 9.24
N HIS A 74 -0.87 -2.52 10.24
CA HIS A 74 -1.51 -1.21 10.05
C HIS A 74 -1.14 -0.25 11.17
N VAL A 75 -0.98 1.03 10.83
CA VAL A 75 -0.68 2.12 11.75
C VAL A 75 -1.52 3.35 11.38
N ARG A 76 -2.05 4.04 12.39
CA ARG A 76 -2.68 5.36 12.26
C ARG A 76 -2.12 6.28 13.34
N PHE A 77 -1.88 7.53 12.98
CA PHE A 77 -1.42 8.60 13.86
C PHE A 77 -2.00 9.93 13.37
#